data_AF-A7RDN8-F1
#
_entry.id   AF-A7RDN8-F1
#
_cell.length_a   1.000
_cell.length_b   1.000
_cell.length_c   1.000
_cell.angle_alpha   90.00
_cell.angle_beta   90.00
_cell.angle_gamma   90.00
#
_symmetry.space_group_name_H-M   'P 1'
#
loop_
_entity.id
_entity.type
_entity.pdbx_description
1 polymer ?
#
loop_
_entity_poly.entity_id
_entity_poly.type
_entity_poly.pdbx_seq_one_letter_code
_entity_poly.pdbx_strand_id
1 'polypeptide(L)'
;EGGKPTVIPNKEGLRTTPSVVAYTKKKDKLVGHIAKRQAVMNPENTFYSVKRFIGRKEEEVGNESKQSSYNVKTDSNLNIKLECPALSKDFSPEEISAQVLRKLVEDASTYLGQSVTQAVITVPAYFNDSQRQATKDAGQIAGLDVLRIINEPTAASLSYGLDKKNNETILVFDLGGGTFDVSVLEVGDGVFEVLSTSGDTHLGGDDFD
;
A
#
# COMPACT_ATOMS: atom_id res chain seq x y z
N GLU A 1 -11.72 18.52 7.85
CA GLU A 1 -12.01 19.72 8.67
C GLU A 1 -13.53 19.94 8.76
N GLY A 2 -14.04 20.45 9.87
CA GLY A 2 -15.48 20.71 10.03
C GLY A 2 -16.38 19.47 9.89
N GLY A 3 -15.92 18.30 10.36
CA GLY A 3 -16.67 17.03 10.27
C GLY A 3 -16.58 16.31 8.93
N LYS A 4 -15.88 16.88 7.92
CA LYS A 4 -15.65 16.24 6.63
C LYS A 4 -14.23 15.68 6.51
N PRO A 5 -14.06 14.51 5.88
CA PRO A 5 -12.73 13.98 5.56
C PRO A 5 -12.01 14.93 4.58
N THR A 6 -10.69 15.04 4.71
CA THR A 6 -9.87 15.92 3.89
C THR A 6 -8.57 15.19 3.52
N VAL A 7 -8.20 15.22 2.24
CA VAL A 7 -6.94 14.62 1.77
C VAL A 7 -5.79 15.58 2.06
N ILE A 8 -4.82 15.12 2.84
CA ILE A 8 -3.63 15.88 3.20
C ILE A 8 -2.60 15.79 2.05
N PRO A 9 -2.11 16.92 1.52
CA PRO A 9 -1.00 16.90 0.56
C PRO A 9 0.32 16.50 1.25
N ASN A 10 1.18 15.79 0.53
CA ASN A 10 2.55 15.54 0.97
C ASN A 10 3.40 16.82 0.97
N LYS A 11 4.63 16.75 1.49
CA LYS A 11 5.58 17.88 1.49
C LYS A 11 5.84 18.46 0.09
N GLU A 12 5.68 17.65 -0.95
CA GLU A 12 5.84 18.04 -2.35
C GLU A 12 4.59 18.76 -2.92
N GLY A 13 3.53 18.93 -2.14
CA GLY A 13 2.28 19.60 -2.52
C GLY A 13 1.30 18.70 -3.29
N LEU A 14 1.55 17.39 -3.36
CA LEU A 14 0.75 16.43 -4.12
C LEU A 14 -0.13 15.60 -3.18
N ARG A 15 -1.33 15.22 -3.65
CA ARG A 15 -2.30 14.45 -2.86
C ARG A 15 -2.02 12.96 -2.82
N THR A 16 -1.05 12.49 -3.59
CA THR A 16 -0.59 11.11 -3.59
C THR A 16 0.93 11.08 -3.53
N THR A 17 1.47 10.05 -2.88
CA THR A 17 2.91 9.78 -2.81
C THR A 17 3.15 8.44 -3.49
N PRO A 18 4.04 8.36 -4.49
CA PRO A 18 4.41 7.08 -5.09
C PRO A 18 4.92 6.11 -4.02
N SER A 19 4.44 4.87 -4.05
CA SER A 19 4.94 3.79 -3.18
C SER A 19 6.28 3.26 -3.68
N VAL A 20 7.27 4.14 -3.71
CA VAL A 20 8.62 3.88 -4.22
C VAL A 20 9.63 4.26 -3.15
N VAL A 21 10.55 3.35 -2.86
CA VAL A 21 11.63 3.52 -1.89
C VAL A 21 12.94 3.26 -2.60
N ALA A 22 13.95 4.09 -2.40
CA ALA A 22 15.25 3.86 -2.99
C ALA A 22 16.40 4.20 -2.05
N TYR A 23 17.50 3.48 -2.18
CA TYR A 23 18.74 3.76 -1.46
C TYR A 23 19.82 4.25 -2.41
N THR A 24 20.40 5.40 -2.12
CA THR A 24 21.48 5.97 -2.94
C THR A 24 22.80 5.22 -2.71
N LYS A 25 23.79 5.43 -3.58
CA LYS A 25 25.17 4.94 -3.36
C LYS A 25 25.81 5.47 -2.07
N LYS A 26 25.33 6.61 -1.56
CA LYS A 26 25.74 7.18 -0.27
C LYS A 26 24.96 6.60 0.92
N LYS A 27 24.08 5.62 0.67
CA LYS A 27 23.21 4.96 1.64
C LYS A 27 22.07 5.83 2.18
N ASP A 28 21.80 6.96 1.52
CA ASP A 28 20.65 7.80 1.85
C ASP A 28 19.36 7.12 1.39
N LYS A 29 18.33 7.15 2.24
CA LYS A 29 16.99 6.67 1.93
C LYS A 29 16.18 7.77 1.23
N LEU A 30 15.58 7.44 0.10
CA LEU A 30 14.64 8.27 -0.64
C LEU A 30 13.27 7.57 -0.69
N VAL A 31 12.18 8.33 -0.58
CA VAL A 31 10.81 7.79 -0.64
C VAL A 31 9.94 8.71 -1.50
N GLY A 32 8.99 8.16 -2.24
CA GLY A 32 8.03 8.93 -3.03
C GLY A 32 8.59 9.39 -4.38
N HIS A 33 8.26 10.62 -4.77
CA HIS A 33 8.65 11.17 -6.08
C HIS A 33 10.16 11.22 -6.30
N ILE A 34 10.94 11.50 -5.24
CA ILE A 34 12.39 11.58 -5.34
C ILE A 34 12.97 10.18 -5.63
N ALA A 35 12.44 9.13 -5.00
CA ALA A 35 12.82 7.75 -5.30
C ALA A 35 12.41 7.36 -6.73
N LYS A 36 11.17 7.67 -7.14
CA LYS A 36 10.67 7.36 -8.49
C LYS A 36 11.52 8.01 -9.60
N ARG A 37 11.96 9.26 -9.43
CA ARG A 37 12.75 9.98 -10.45
C ARG A 37 14.09 9.32 -10.76
N GLN A 38 14.70 8.64 -9.80
CA GLN A 38 16.01 8.01 -10.00
C GLN A 38 15.93 6.53 -10.43
N ALA A 39 14.72 5.95 -10.51
CA ALA A 39 14.54 4.51 -10.69
C ALA A 39 15.32 3.94 -11.90
N VAL A 40 15.33 4.68 -13.01
CA VAL A 40 16.04 4.30 -14.24
C VAL A 40 17.56 4.24 -14.06
N MET A 41 18.13 5.12 -13.23
CA MET A 41 19.59 5.20 -13.01
C MET A 41 20.06 4.30 -11.85
N ASN A 42 19.14 3.82 -11.02
CA ASN A 42 19.44 3.03 -9.84
C ASN A 42 18.39 1.90 -9.64
N PRO A 43 18.22 1.02 -10.65
CA PRO A 43 17.12 0.04 -10.66
C PRO A 43 17.19 -0.99 -9.54
N GLU A 44 18.39 -1.50 -9.24
CA GLU A 44 18.58 -2.57 -8.25
C GLU A 44 18.38 -2.12 -6.80
N ASN A 45 18.41 -0.81 -6.53
CA ASN A 45 18.20 -0.24 -5.20
C ASN A 45 16.93 0.60 -5.12
N THR A 46 16.02 0.49 -6.10
CA THR A 46 14.75 1.20 -6.14
C THR A 46 13.59 0.19 -6.14
N PHE A 47 12.88 0.14 -5.02
CA PHE A 47 11.78 -0.78 -4.76
C PHE A 47 10.44 -0.09 -5.04
N TYR A 48 9.62 -0.72 -5.88
CA TYR A 48 8.28 -0.29 -6.28
C TYR A 48 7.37 -1.52 -6.38
N SER A 49 6.06 -1.34 -6.47
CA SER A 49 5.08 -2.45 -6.53
C SER A 49 5.23 -3.50 -5.42
N VAL A 50 5.84 -3.12 -4.28
CA VAL A 50 6.15 -4.05 -3.18
C VAL A 50 4.90 -4.68 -2.55
N LYS A 51 3.74 -4.00 -2.69
CA LYS A 51 2.43 -4.54 -2.30
C LYS A 51 2.11 -5.88 -2.97
N ARG A 52 2.68 -6.19 -4.16
CA ARG A 52 2.54 -7.49 -4.81
C ARG A 52 3.22 -8.63 -4.02
N PHE A 53 4.23 -8.35 -3.21
CA PHE A 53 5.00 -9.36 -2.46
C PHE A 53 4.65 -9.47 -0.98
N ILE A 54 3.92 -8.50 -0.42
CA ILE A 54 3.68 -8.43 1.03
C ILE A 54 2.88 -9.64 1.52
N GLY A 55 3.34 -10.28 2.60
CA GLY A 55 2.69 -11.45 3.19
C GLY A 55 2.60 -12.71 2.30
N ARG A 56 3.33 -12.74 1.18
CA ARG A 56 3.40 -13.89 0.26
C ARG A 56 4.62 -14.77 0.50
N LYS A 57 4.50 -16.02 0.07
CA LYS A 57 5.58 -17.01 -0.07
C LYS A 57 6.09 -17.10 -1.50
N GLU A 58 7.26 -17.71 -1.66
CA GLU A 58 7.90 -17.96 -2.97
C GLU A 58 6.94 -18.55 -4.01
N GLU A 59 6.17 -19.56 -3.61
CA GLU A 59 5.25 -20.29 -4.49
C GLU A 59 4.09 -19.45 -5.02
N GLU A 60 3.75 -18.34 -4.35
CA GLU A 60 2.61 -17.47 -4.70
C GLU A 60 3.00 -16.35 -5.67
N VAL A 61 4.30 -16.04 -5.80
CA VAL A 61 4.80 -14.88 -6.56
C VAL A 61 5.09 -15.21 -8.03
N GLY A 62 5.19 -16.51 -8.37
CA GLY A 62 5.35 -16.96 -9.76
C GLY A 62 6.48 -16.24 -10.53
N ASN A 63 6.16 -15.72 -11.72
CA ASN A 63 7.11 -15.01 -12.58
C ASN A 63 7.24 -13.51 -12.28
N GLU A 64 6.43 -12.93 -11.37
CA GLU A 64 6.44 -11.49 -11.09
C GLU A 64 7.79 -11.00 -10.55
N SER A 65 8.48 -11.87 -9.81
CA SER A 65 9.86 -11.66 -9.35
C SER A 65 10.83 -11.30 -10.48
N LYS A 66 10.57 -11.77 -11.71
CA LYS A 66 11.41 -11.52 -12.89
C LYS A 66 11.09 -10.22 -13.62
N GLN A 67 9.93 -9.63 -13.36
CA GLN A 67 9.52 -8.36 -13.96
C GLN A 67 10.04 -7.15 -13.18
N SER A 68 10.46 -7.35 -11.93
CA SER A 68 11.04 -6.31 -11.10
C SER A 68 12.49 -6.02 -11.51
N SER A 69 12.87 -4.74 -11.49
CA SER A 69 14.25 -4.32 -11.79
C SER A 69 15.23 -4.57 -10.63
N TYR A 70 14.72 -4.93 -9.45
CA TYR A 70 15.49 -5.28 -8.26
C TYR A 70 15.37 -6.78 -7.98
N ASN A 71 16.35 -7.32 -7.25
CA ASN A 71 16.42 -8.75 -7.02
C ASN A 71 15.49 -9.18 -5.88
N VAL A 72 14.59 -10.12 -6.19
CA VAL A 72 13.68 -10.76 -5.24
C VAL A 72 14.23 -12.15 -4.89
N LYS A 73 14.49 -12.37 -3.60
CA LYS A 73 15.02 -13.63 -3.04
C LYS A 73 14.04 -14.22 -2.05
N THR A 74 14.38 -15.39 -1.54
CA THR A 74 13.65 -16.06 -0.46
C THR A 74 14.59 -16.42 0.69
N ASP A 75 14.07 -16.37 1.91
CA ASP A 75 14.78 -16.87 3.09
C ASP A 75 14.54 -18.37 3.30
N SER A 76 15.15 -18.96 4.33
CA SER A 76 15.00 -20.39 4.67
C SER A 76 13.56 -20.81 4.99
N ASN A 77 12.67 -19.86 5.27
CA ASN A 77 11.26 -20.08 5.54
C ASN A 77 10.37 -19.75 4.32
N LEU A 78 10.99 -19.60 3.15
CA LEU A 78 10.34 -19.26 1.87
C LEU A 78 9.63 -17.90 1.89
N ASN A 79 9.98 -17.01 2.84
CA ASN A 79 9.46 -15.64 2.82
C ASN A 79 10.19 -14.82 1.77
N ILE A 80 9.47 -13.92 1.12
CA ILE A 80 10.07 -12.99 0.16
C ILE A 80 11.04 -12.02 0.84
N LYS A 81 12.17 -11.78 0.19
CA LYS A 81 13.20 -10.82 0.56
C LYS A 81 13.58 -9.97 -0.65
N LEU A 82 13.84 -8.70 -0.41
CA LEU A 82 14.21 -7.71 -1.43
C LEU A 82 15.65 -7.29 -1.19
N GLU A 83 16.56 -7.71 -2.07
CA GLU A 83 17.98 -7.41 -1.91
C GLU A 83 18.24 -5.92 -2.18
N CYS A 84 19.00 -5.28 -1.29
CA CYS A 84 19.50 -3.92 -1.46
C CYS A 84 21.04 -3.94 -1.52
N PRO A 85 21.63 -3.99 -2.73
CA PRO A 85 23.09 -4.02 -2.90
C PRO A 85 23.81 -2.83 -2.24
N ALA A 86 23.25 -1.62 -2.33
CA ALA A 86 23.84 -0.40 -1.77
C ALA A 86 24.01 -0.45 -0.24
N LEU A 87 23.16 -1.23 0.44
CA LEU A 87 23.23 -1.45 1.88
C LEU A 87 23.85 -2.80 2.26
N SER A 88 24.06 -3.70 1.30
CA SER A 88 24.43 -5.10 1.56
C SER A 88 23.49 -5.76 2.57
N LYS A 89 22.19 -5.50 2.40
CA LYS A 89 21.10 -5.97 3.27
C LYS A 89 19.92 -6.43 2.43
N ASP A 90 19.23 -7.44 2.91
CA ASP A 90 17.92 -7.84 2.41
C ASP A 90 16.81 -7.22 3.29
N PHE A 91 15.77 -6.71 2.64
CA PHE A 91 14.57 -6.19 3.30
C PHE A 91 13.40 -7.16 3.16
N SER A 92 12.52 -7.21 4.15
CA SER A 92 11.18 -7.77 3.94
C SER A 92 10.28 -6.77 3.21
N PRO A 93 9.22 -7.23 2.50
CA PRO A 93 8.22 -6.34 1.91
C PRO A 93 7.58 -5.38 2.93
N GLU A 94 7.40 -5.83 4.17
CA GLU A 94 6.87 -5.04 5.28
C GLU A 94 7.83 -3.91 5.67
N GLU A 95 9.15 -4.16 5.69
CA GLU A 95 10.14 -3.13 6.00
C GLU A 95 10.19 -2.02 4.94
N ILE A 96 10.02 -2.36 3.65
CA ILE A 96 9.92 -1.36 2.58
C ILE A 96 8.58 -0.62 2.67
N SER A 97 7.46 -1.32 2.83
CA SER A 97 6.14 -0.70 2.96
C SER A 97 6.07 0.24 4.16
N ALA A 98 6.70 -0.13 5.28
CA ALA A 98 6.82 0.72 6.46
C ALA A 98 7.56 2.04 6.18
N GLN A 99 8.49 2.08 5.23
CA GLN A 99 9.17 3.33 4.87
C GLN A 99 8.24 4.29 4.10
N VAL A 100 7.34 3.75 3.27
CA VAL A 100 6.27 4.53 2.64
C VAL A 100 5.32 5.07 3.72
N LEU A 101 4.85 4.21 4.63
CA LEU A 101 3.97 4.60 5.73
C LEU A 101 4.60 5.68 6.62
N ARG A 102 5.87 5.55 6.99
CA ARG A 102 6.59 6.59 7.76
C ARG A 102 6.57 7.94 7.05
N LYS A 103 6.84 7.98 5.73
CA LYS A 103 6.79 9.25 4.98
C LYS A 103 5.37 9.85 5.01
N LEU A 104 4.33 9.04 4.80
CA LEU A 104 2.94 9.53 4.85
C LEU A 104 2.59 10.12 6.22
N VAL A 105 3.05 9.49 7.30
CA VAL A 105 2.83 9.92 8.68
C VAL A 105 3.63 11.17 9.01
N GLU A 106 4.88 11.28 8.55
CA GLU A 106 5.72 12.47 8.69
C GLU A 106 5.09 13.67 7.97
N ASP A 107 4.60 13.46 6.75
CA ASP A 107 3.91 14.50 5.96
C ASP A 107 2.61 14.93 6.66
N ALA A 108 1.80 13.98 7.15
CA ALA A 108 0.58 14.27 7.90
C ALA A 108 0.85 14.99 9.23
N SER A 109 1.88 14.55 9.96
CA SER A 109 2.27 15.16 11.24
C SER A 109 2.73 16.60 11.04
N THR A 110 3.49 16.85 9.98
CA THR A 110 3.94 18.21 9.60
C THR A 110 2.75 19.10 9.27
N TYR A 111 1.81 18.60 8.46
CA TYR A 111 0.58 19.35 8.10
C TYR A 111 -0.27 19.69 9.33
N LEU A 112 -0.43 18.74 10.26
CA LEU A 112 -1.25 18.89 11.46
C LEU A 112 -0.53 19.64 12.60
N GLY A 113 0.79 19.83 12.52
CA GLY A 113 1.60 20.43 13.58
C GLY A 113 1.71 19.58 14.85
N GLN A 114 1.43 18.28 14.77
CA GLN A 114 1.48 17.33 15.89
C GLN A 114 1.83 15.92 15.42
N SER A 115 2.36 15.08 16.31
CA SER A 115 2.69 13.69 15.99
C SER A 115 1.44 12.85 15.73
N VAL A 116 1.40 12.18 14.58
CA VAL A 116 0.40 11.15 14.25
C VAL A 116 0.96 9.78 14.65
N THR A 117 0.28 9.09 15.56
CA THR A 117 0.73 7.79 16.09
C THR A 117 -0.25 6.65 15.83
N GLN A 118 -1.45 6.95 15.33
CA GLN A 118 -2.53 6.00 15.11
C GLN A 118 -3.04 6.08 13.68
N ALA A 119 -3.38 4.94 13.09
CA ALA A 119 -3.89 4.89 11.73
C ALA A 119 -4.88 3.75 11.49
N VAL A 120 -5.74 3.96 10.49
CA VAL A 120 -6.47 2.89 9.78
C VAL A 120 -5.79 2.74 8.43
N ILE A 121 -5.44 1.51 8.05
CA ILE A 121 -4.72 1.21 6.80
C ILE A 121 -5.61 0.37 5.90
N THR A 122 -5.66 0.70 4.61
CA THR A 122 -6.46 -0.03 3.62
C THR A 122 -5.70 -1.25 3.07
N VAL A 123 -6.44 -2.28 2.68
CA VAL A 123 -5.94 -3.45 1.94
C VAL A 123 -6.94 -3.89 0.86
N PRO A 124 -6.50 -4.57 -0.21
CA PRO A 124 -7.39 -5.21 -1.17
C PRO A 124 -8.41 -6.11 -0.48
N ALA A 125 -9.62 -6.20 -1.00
CA ALA A 125 -10.66 -7.04 -0.39
C ALA A 125 -10.23 -8.51 -0.37
N TYR A 126 -9.54 -8.94 -1.44
CA TYR A 126 -9.06 -10.30 -1.61
C TYR A 126 -7.76 -10.65 -0.88
N PHE A 127 -7.20 -9.73 -0.09
CA PHE A 127 -6.04 -10.07 0.75
C PHE A 127 -6.41 -11.16 1.77
N ASN A 128 -5.58 -12.20 1.84
CA ASN A 128 -5.68 -13.27 2.82
C ASN A 128 -5.16 -12.82 4.20
N ASP A 129 -5.23 -13.70 5.21
CA ASP A 129 -4.83 -13.38 6.58
C ASP A 129 -3.35 -13.02 6.71
N SER A 130 -2.45 -13.68 5.96
CA SER A 130 -1.00 -13.37 6.03
C SER A 130 -0.69 -12.01 5.44
N GLN A 131 -1.31 -11.64 4.32
CA GLN A 131 -1.14 -10.33 3.68
C GLN A 131 -1.71 -9.18 4.53
N ARG A 132 -2.85 -9.41 5.19
CA ARG A 132 -3.45 -8.48 6.16
C ARG A 132 -2.54 -8.27 7.36
N GLN A 133 -2.03 -9.36 7.94
CA GLN A 133 -1.13 -9.30 9.08
C GLN A 133 0.18 -8.59 8.71
N ALA A 134 0.79 -8.93 7.57
CA ALA A 134 1.99 -8.28 7.07
C ALA A 134 1.82 -6.77 6.84
N THR A 135 0.66 -6.34 6.33
CA THR A 135 0.35 -4.91 6.19
C THR A 135 0.21 -4.21 7.55
N LYS A 136 -0.42 -4.88 8.52
CA LYS A 136 -0.50 -4.39 9.89
C LYS A 136 0.89 -4.28 10.53
N ASP A 137 1.74 -5.27 10.33
CA ASP A 137 3.12 -5.29 10.81
C ASP A 137 3.95 -4.17 10.17
N ALA A 138 3.76 -3.88 8.88
CA ALA A 138 4.37 -2.72 8.22
C ALA A 138 3.98 -1.40 8.91
N GLY A 139 2.71 -1.26 9.34
CA GLY A 139 2.25 -0.14 10.15
C GLY A 139 2.96 -0.07 11.51
N GLN A 140 3.08 -1.19 12.22
CA GLN A 140 3.79 -1.25 13.51
C GLN A 140 5.27 -0.92 13.36
N ILE A 141 5.94 -1.46 12.34
CA ILE A 141 7.34 -1.14 12.00
C ILE A 141 7.47 0.36 11.69
N ALA A 142 6.46 0.97 11.08
CA ALA A 142 6.40 2.41 10.83
C ALA A 142 6.21 3.27 12.10
N GLY A 143 5.98 2.66 13.26
CA GLY A 143 5.72 3.35 14.52
C GLY A 143 4.25 3.73 14.72
N LEU A 144 3.33 3.07 14.02
CA LEU A 144 1.90 3.30 14.14
C LEU A 144 1.21 2.24 15.00
N ASP A 145 0.30 2.69 15.83
CA ASP A 145 -0.77 1.86 16.38
C ASP A 145 -1.87 1.72 15.31
N VAL A 146 -1.93 0.54 14.70
CA VAL A 146 -2.86 0.21 13.62
C VAL A 146 -4.20 -0.19 14.22
N LEU A 147 -5.10 0.78 14.32
CA LEU A 147 -6.43 0.63 14.92
C LEU A 147 -7.32 -0.34 14.15
N ARG A 148 -7.19 -0.35 12.82
CA ARG A 148 -7.97 -1.21 11.93
C ARG A 148 -7.28 -1.38 10.58
N ILE A 149 -7.41 -2.58 10.03
CA ILE A 149 -7.25 -2.84 8.60
C ILE A 149 -8.64 -2.83 7.97
N ILE A 150 -8.84 -2.02 6.94
CA ILE A 150 -10.13 -1.91 6.23
C ILE A 150 -9.97 -2.30 4.77
N ASN A 151 -10.98 -2.92 4.18
CA ASN A 151 -10.96 -3.24 2.77
C ASN A 151 -11.08 -1.96 1.93
N GLU A 152 -10.29 -1.86 0.86
CA GLU A 152 -10.31 -0.76 -0.11
C GLU A 152 -11.72 -0.45 -0.64
N PRO A 153 -12.52 -1.44 -1.12
CA PRO A 153 -13.87 -1.14 -1.60
C PRO A 153 -14.82 -0.68 -0.48
N THR A 154 -14.62 -1.11 0.77
CA THR A 154 -15.38 -0.60 1.91
C THR A 154 -14.99 0.83 2.26
N ALA A 155 -13.70 1.18 2.18
CA ALA A 155 -13.26 2.56 2.38
C ALA A 155 -13.81 3.49 1.29
N ALA A 156 -13.84 3.02 0.03
CA ALA A 156 -14.44 3.74 -1.09
C ALA A 156 -15.96 3.93 -0.90
N SER A 157 -16.67 2.88 -0.47
CA SER A 157 -18.11 2.95 -0.21
C SER A 157 -18.44 3.88 0.95
N LEU A 158 -17.64 3.90 2.03
CA LEU A 158 -17.76 4.89 3.11
C LEU A 158 -17.65 6.31 2.56
N SER A 159 -16.65 6.58 1.72
CA SER A 159 -16.50 7.90 1.10
C SER A 159 -17.67 8.29 0.21
N TYR A 160 -18.29 7.33 -0.50
CA TYR A 160 -19.47 7.57 -1.34
C TYR A 160 -20.76 7.76 -0.52
N GLY A 161 -20.94 6.94 0.51
CA GLY A 161 -22.18 6.80 1.27
C GLY A 161 -22.34 7.76 2.45
N LEU A 162 -21.29 8.48 2.85
CA LEU A 162 -21.32 9.40 4.01
C LEU A 162 -22.50 10.40 3.99
N ASP A 163 -22.91 10.87 2.81
CA ASP A 163 -24.00 11.84 2.63
C ASP A 163 -25.31 11.20 2.12
N LYS A 164 -25.36 9.87 1.96
CA LYS A 164 -26.49 9.16 1.36
C LYS A 164 -27.48 8.72 2.44
N LYS A 165 -28.76 9.03 2.22
CA LYS A 165 -29.87 8.71 3.14
C LYS A 165 -30.74 7.54 2.69
N ASN A 166 -30.61 7.10 1.44
CA ASN A 166 -31.40 6.00 0.91
C ASN A 166 -30.50 4.78 0.75
N ASN A 167 -31.06 3.59 0.94
CA ASN A 167 -30.39 2.35 0.55
C ASN A 167 -30.21 2.30 -0.97
N GLU A 168 -28.97 2.14 -1.39
CA GLU A 168 -28.56 1.95 -2.77
C GLU A 168 -27.66 0.72 -2.86
N THR A 169 -27.85 -0.09 -3.90
CA THR A 169 -26.88 -1.12 -4.27
C THR A 169 -25.85 -0.50 -5.21
N ILE A 170 -24.56 -0.59 -4.86
CA ILE A 170 -23.45 -0.05 -5.64
C ILE A 170 -22.49 -1.15 -6.06
N LEU A 171 -21.79 -0.90 -7.17
CA LEU A 171 -20.63 -1.67 -7.61
C LEU A 171 -19.38 -0.79 -7.43
N VAL A 172 -18.42 -1.27 -6.64
CA VAL A 172 -17.08 -0.68 -6.59
C VAL A 172 -16.19 -1.49 -7.52
N PHE A 173 -15.65 -0.83 -8.54
CA PHE A 173 -14.64 -1.37 -9.45
C PHE A 173 -13.33 -0.65 -9.17
N ASP A 174 -12.33 -1.37 -8.64
CA ASP A 174 -11.03 -0.81 -8.28
C ASP A 174 -9.93 -1.55 -9.07
N LEU A 175 -9.36 -0.89 -10.08
CA LEU A 175 -8.23 -1.37 -10.85
C LEU A 175 -7.02 -0.48 -10.59
N GLY A 176 -6.16 -0.95 -9.68
CA GLY A 176 -4.96 -0.25 -9.27
C GLY A 176 -3.74 -0.56 -10.13
N GLY A 177 -2.55 -0.19 -9.63
CA GLY A 177 -1.28 -0.51 -10.31
C GLY A 177 -0.91 -1.99 -10.25
N GLY A 178 -1.35 -2.71 -9.21
CA GLY A 178 -0.98 -4.12 -9.02
C GLY A 178 -2.08 -5.07 -8.58
N THR A 179 -3.29 -4.55 -8.32
CA THR A 179 -4.42 -5.34 -7.84
C THR A 179 -5.71 -4.86 -8.48
N PHE A 180 -6.62 -5.79 -8.68
CA PHE A 180 -7.96 -5.58 -9.17
C PHE A 180 -8.96 -6.13 -8.14
N ASP A 181 -9.90 -5.31 -7.69
CA ASP A 181 -11.01 -5.73 -6.84
C ASP A 181 -12.34 -5.25 -7.44
N VAL A 182 -13.36 -6.10 -7.32
CA VAL A 182 -14.74 -5.75 -7.64
C VAL A 182 -15.65 -6.18 -6.50
N SER A 183 -16.45 -5.27 -5.98
CA SER A 183 -17.37 -5.54 -4.88
C SER A 183 -18.75 -4.97 -5.15
N VAL A 184 -19.78 -5.74 -4.84
CA VAL A 184 -21.17 -5.27 -4.77
C VAL A 184 -21.51 -5.00 -3.33
N LEU A 185 -21.98 -3.80 -3.02
CA LEU A 185 -22.33 -3.38 -1.66
C LEU A 185 -23.73 -2.81 -1.60
N GLU A 186 -24.41 -3.02 -0.48
CA GLU A 186 -25.57 -2.23 -0.09
C GLU A 186 -25.11 -1.11 0.85
N VAL A 187 -25.52 0.12 0.54
CA VAL A 187 -25.12 1.33 1.25
C VAL A 187 -26.35 2.18 1.54
N GLY A 188 -26.58 2.48 2.82
CA GLY A 188 -27.66 3.39 3.24
C GLY A 188 -27.87 3.36 4.74
N ASP A 189 -28.49 4.42 5.29
CA ASP A 189 -28.76 4.57 6.73
C ASP A 189 -27.53 4.31 7.64
N GLY A 190 -26.33 4.65 7.15
CA GLY A 190 -25.06 4.42 7.86
C GLY A 190 -24.62 2.94 7.93
N VAL A 191 -25.35 2.04 7.27
CA VAL A 191 -25.01 0.63 7.09
C VAL A 191 -24.28 0.44 5.76
N PHE A 192 -23.23 -0.38 5.81
CA PHE A 192 -22.41 -0.75 4.66
C PHE A 192 -22.24 -2.26 4.69
N GLU A 193 -22.91 -2.96 3.79
CA GLU A 193 -22.88 -4.41 3.70
C GLU A 193 -22.22 -4.84 2.39
N VAL A 194 -21.21 -5.70 2.48
CA VAL A 194 -20.59 -6.31 1.30
C VAL A 194 -21.41 -7.54 0.92
N LEU A 195 -22.12 -7.47 -0.20
CA LEU A 195 -22.96 -8.58 -0.69
C LEU A 195 -22.11 -9.65 -1.40
N SER A 196 -21.12 -9.20 -2.17
CA SER A 196 -20.18 -10.07 -2.87
C SER A 196 -18.90 -9.33 -3.19
N THR A 197 -17.79 -10.05 -3.23
CA THR A 197 -16.49 -9.52 -3.66
C THR A 197 -15.74 -10.56 -4.48
N SER A 198 -15.08 -10.09 -5.53
CA SER A 198 -14.17 -10.86 -6.38
C SER A 198 -13.01 -9.95 -6.80
N GLY A 199 -12.02 -10.48 -7.50
CA GLY A 199 -10.85 -9.72 -7.91
C GLY A 199 -9.68 -10.60 -8.31
N ASP A 200 -8.57 -9.96 -8.62
CA ASP A 200 -7.27 -10.56 -8.86
C ASP A 200 -6.17 -9.72 -8.21
N THR A 201 -5.44 -10.35 -7.29
CA THR A 201 -4.37 -9.69 -6.51
C THR A 201 -3.05 -9.54 -7.29
N HIS A 202 -3.03 -9.88 -8.58
CA HIS A 202 -1.89 -9.79 -9.50
C HIS A 202 -2.23 -9.15 -10.85
N LEU A 203 -3.38 -8.48 -10.94
CA LEU A 203 -3.78 -7.75 -12.15
C LEU A 203 -3.85 -6.26 -11.86
N GLY A 204 -3.12 -5.46 -12.63
CA GLY A 204 -3.15 -4.00 -12.53
C GLY A 204 -2.36 -3.32 -13.63
N GLY A 205 -2.19 -2.00 -13.51
CA GLY A 205 -1.44 -1.19 -14.47
C GLY A 205 -0.05 -1.73 -14.84
N ASP A 206 0.68 -2.35 -13.90
CA ASP A 206 2.02 -2.91 -14.18
C ASP A 206 1.98 -4.07 -15.20
N ASP A 207 0.83 -4.70 -15.43
CA ASP A 207 0.66 -5.78 -16.42
C ASP A 207 0.34 -5.24 -17.82
N PHE A 208 -0.09 -3.98 -17.91
CA PHE A 208 -0.35 -3.29 -19.18
C PHE A 208 0.88 -2.52 -19.70
N ASP A 209 1.73 -2.04 -18.78
CA ASP A 209 2.98 -1.31 -19.05
C ASP A 209 4.09 -2.24 -19.61
#